data_AF-A0A9D6QWJ9-F1
#
_entry.id   AF-A0A9D6QWJ9-F1
#
_cell.length_a   1.000
_cell.length_b   1.000
_cell.length_c   1.000
_cell.angle_alpha   90.00
_cell.angle_beta   90.00
_cell.angle_gamma   90.00
#
_symmetry.space_group_name_H-M   'P 1'
#
loop_
_entity.id
_entity.type
_entity.pdbx_description
1 polymer ?
#
loop_
_entity_poly.entity_id
_entity_poly.type
_entity_poly.pdbx_seq_one_letter_code
_entity_poly.pdbx_strand_id
1 'polypeptide(L)'
;VDGKKVAFSGDLMHSPGKVNTLYDMQYNYGGSEGVDMAVFSLSRLRELKPELLCPSHGAPLPNPAHGIGQTIDRLSEYYRFETGGGTLTEANRPYAVSPHFIAHHQTNSSFYAIISNSGKAMFIDYGSASGNYFGSFLNATPAGDRIRFVEHNIDTLKAQYGLKSVEVAMPSHMHDDHMNGFPHLIRHYRTRIWCYENMVDIFENPRGHNLGCTLGEPFKVDRAFRHGEKFRWEEFEFEVTHSPGHTEYQMAMFVSIDGARVAFTGDAFFTNPNAPQSDGALRHNLIFRNHVESDSHLKSIRNILDREPNLIAPGHGKPFLVNRSDLLATEEKLRKQKDLFQELVADRDCDFGLDPSWVKIYPYQMVVKPGESARGEIRVQNYRAVPMKMEVALVLPEGWSAEPDLLRFEAPPRGHASGSFVLRTARERPYGQPRIAIAADVMCDGRYLGQITEAVVDLPA
;
A
#
# COMPACT_ATOMS: atom_id res chain seq x y z
N VAL A 1 11.67 -38.06 8.03
CA VAL A 1 12.66 -39.07 7.55
C VAL A 1 12.88 -40.03 8.70
N ASP A 2 12.64 -41.32 8.49
CA ASP A 2 12.79 -42.36 9.52
C ASP A 2 12.06 -42.04 10.85
N GLY A 3 10.82 -41.57 10.75
CA GLY A 3 9.99 -41.19 11.90
C GLY A 3 10.36 -39.85 12.57
N LYS A 4 11.44 -39.19 12.16
CA LYS A 4 11.88 -37.90 12.70
C LYS A 4 11.42 -36.71 11.85
N LYS A 5 11.10 -35.60 12.50
CA LYS A 5 10.91 -34.30 11.85
C LYS A 5 12.27 -33.72 11.48
N VAL A 6 12.58 -33.70 10.18
CA VAL A 6 13.86 -33.23 9.65
C VAL A 6 13.65 -31.90 8.91
N ALA A 7 14.52 -30.92 9.16
CA ALA A 7 14.53 -29.66 8.44
C ALA A 7 15.80 -29.54 7.59
N PHE A 8 15.65 -29.34 6.28
CA PHE A 8 16.73 -28.95 5.39
C PHE A 8 16.76 -27.42 5.36
N SER A 9 17.71 -26.80 6.06
CA SER A 9 17.68 -25.37 6.36
C SER A 9 18.48 -24.50 5.40
N GLY A 10 19.14 -25.10 4.41
CA GLY A 10 20.11 -24.37 3.59
C GLY A 10 21.22 -23.75 4.46
N ASP A 11 21.65 -22.54 4.12
CA ASP A 11 22.66 -21.77 4.86
C ASP A 11 22.07 -20.81 5.92
N LEU A 12 20.84 -21.03 6.35
CA LEU A 12 20.25 -20.27 7.46
C LEU A 12 21.08 -20.38 8.76
N MET A 13 21.81 -21.49 8.92
CA MET A 13 22.73 -21.75 10.03
C MET A 13 23.75 -22.80 9.61
N HIS A 14 25.01 -22.69 10.04
CA HIS A 14 26.07 -23.68 9.79
C HIS A 14 26.25 -24.66 10.96
N SER A 15 26.41 -24.12 12.17
CA SER A 15 26.58 -24.87 13.43
C SER A 15 26.13 -23.99 14.61
N PRO A 16 25.97 -24.51 15.85
CA PRO A 16 25.50 -23.73 17.00
C PRO A 16 26.19 -22.36 17.14
N GLY A 17 25.41 -21.30 16.96
CA GLY A 17 25.90 -19.92 17.06
C GLY A 17 26.74 -19.43 15.87
N LYS A 18 26.65 -20.07 14.69
CA LYS A 18 27.44 -19.75 13.49
C LYS A 18 26.59 -19.82 12.22
N VAL A 19 26.87 -18.90 11.29
CA VAL A 19 26.37 -18.92 9.91
C VAL A 19 27.55 -19.12 8.96
N ASN A 20 27.30 -19.59 7.73
CA ASN A 20 28.37 -19.87 6.77
C ASN A 20 29.13 -18.59 6.37
N THR A 21 28.36 -17.54 6.05
CA THR A 21 28.85 -16.28 5.51
C THR A 21 28.04 -15.13 6.12
N LEU A 22 28.70 -14.06 6.55
CA LEU A 22 28.03 -12.84 7.03
C LEU A 22 27.79 -11.85 5.89
N TYR A 23 28.63 -11.85 4.85
CA TYR A 23 28.49 -10.93 3.72
C TYR A 23 27.20 -11.16 2.92
N ASP A 24 26.71 -12.40 2.87
CA ASP A 24 25.43 -12.74 2.21
C ASP A 24 24.21 -12.21 2.97
N MET A 25 24.39 -11.69 4.19
CA MET A 25 23.34 -11.04 4.96
C MET A 25 23.25 -9.53 4.72
N GLN A 26 24.13 -8.95 3.89
CA GLN A 26 24.04 -7.56 3.45
C GLN A 26 23.24 -7.49 2.14
N TYR A 27 21.93 -7.27 2.23
CA TYR A 27 21.08 -7.18 1.04
C TYR A 27 21.25 -5.84 0.34
N ASN A 28 21.48 -4.78 1.11
CA ASN A 28 21.85 -3.47 0.61
C ASN A 28 23.32 -3.15 0.95
N TYR A 29 23.89 -2.18 0.25
CA TYR A 29 25.25 -1.70 0.51
C TYR A 29 25.40 -1.18 1.95
N GLY A 30 26.19 -1.89 2.76
CA GLY A 30 26.37 -1.58 4.19
C GLY A 30 25.20 -1.98 5.09
N GLY A 31 24.25 -2.76 4.57
CA GLY A 31 23.04 -3.17 5.28
C GLY A 31 23.27 -4.31 6.28
N SER A 32 22.26 -4.54 7.13
CA SER A 32 22.19 -5.63 8.11
C SER A 32 20.83 -6.35 8.08
N GLU A 33 20.03 -6.13 7.03
CA GLU A 33 18.66 -6.60 6.90
C GLU A 33 18.58 -8.12 6.87
N GLY A 34 19.52 -8.78 6.20
CA GLY A 34 19.59 -10.24 6.14
C GLY A 34 19.81 -10.88 7.52
N VAL A 35 20.43 -10.16 8.47
CA VAL A 35 20.58 -10.64 9.85
C VAL A 35 19.22 -10.67 10.56
N ASP A 36 18.42 -9.61 10.42
CA ASP A 36 17.06 -9.55 10.97
C ASP A 36 16.16 -10.63 10.34
N MET A 37 16.21 -10.79 9.02
CA MET A 37 15.45 -11.82 8.31
C MET A 37 15.88 -13.24 8.69
N ALA A 38 17.18 -13.47 8.90
CA ALA A 38 17.71 -14.75 9.38
C ALA A 38 17.23 -15.05 10.81
N VAL A 39 17.25 -14.07 11.71
CA VAL A 39 16.72 -14.22 13.09
C VAL A 39 15.23 -14.56 13.06
N PHE A 40 14.44 -13.88 12.23
CA PHE A 40 13.02 -14.17 12.06
C PHE A 40 12.80 -15.60 11.54
N SER A 41 13.53 -16.00 10.50
CA SER A 41 13.45 -17.33 9.90
C SER A 41 13.88 -18.44 10.87
N LEU A 42 14.95 -18.25 11.63
CA LEU A 42 15.41 -19.17 12.68
C LEU A 42 14.35 -19.32 13.78
N SER A 43 13.67 -18.23 14.14
CA SER A 43 12.60 -18.25 15.14
C SER A 43 11.41 -19.09 14.67
N ARG A 44 10.96 -18.89 13.42
CA ARG A 44 9.91 -19.74 12.81
C ARG A 44 10.36 -21.21 12.70
N LEU A 45 11.60 -21.46 12.30
CA LEU A 45 12.15 -22.82 12.23
C LEU A 45 12.18 -23.50 13.61
N ARG A 46 12.53 -22.77 14.67
CA ARG A 46 12.55 -23.29 16.05
C ARG A 46 11.15 -23.69 16.51
N GLU A 47 10.12 -22.92 16.16
CA GLU A 47 8.72 -23.23 16.49
C GLU A 47 8.22 -24.52 15.83
N LEU A 48 8.77 -24.88 14.67
CA LEU A 48 8.49 -26.16 14.03
C LEU A 48 9.07 -27.36 14.80
N LYS A 49 9.95 -27.14 15.79
CA LYS A 49 10.56 -28.20 16.64
C LYS A 49 11.15 -29.36 15.82
N PRO A 50 12.05 -29.12 14.85
CA PRO A 50 12.73 -30.19 14.15
C PRO A 50 13.59 -31.00 15.12
N GLU A 51 13.66 -32.30 14.90
CA GLU A 51 14.50 -33.24 15.67
C GLU A 51 15.91 -33.37 15.07
N LEU A 52 16.04 -33.08 13.77
CA LEU A 52 17.30 -33.02 13.03
C LEU A 52 17.27 -31.82 12.09
N LEU A 53 18.33 -31.02 12.11
CA LEU A 53 18.54 -29.92 11.16
C LEU A 53 19.72 -30.25 10.25
N CYS A 54 19.50 -30.19 8.94
CA CYS A 54 20.48 -30.48 7.90
C CYS A 54 20.84 -29.17 7.19
N PRO A 55 21.95 -28.51 7.56
CA PRO A 55 22.39 -27.32 6.86
C PRO A 55 23.09 -27.69 5.54
N SER A 56 23.17 -26.73 4.61
CA SER A 56 23.93 -26.92 3.36
C SER A 56 25.43 -27.01 3.62
N HIS A 57 25.93 -26.19 4.55
CA HIS A 57 27.30 -26.24 5.06
C HIS A 57 27.28 -26.61 6.54
N GLY A 58 28.07 -27.62 6.93
CA GLY A 58 28.15 -28.13 8.30
C GLY A 58 27.63 -29.56 8.44
N ALA A 59 27.76 -30.12 9.64
CA ALA A 59 27.24 -31.46 9.94
C ALA A 59 25.75 -31.41 10.32
N PRO A 60 24.94 -32.44 10.00
CA PRO A 60 23.59 -32.57 10.52
C PRO A 60 23.55 -32.45 12.04
N LEU A 61 22.64 -31.62 12.55
CA LEU A 61 22.55 -31.25 13.96
C LEU A 61 21.34 -31.93 14.62
N PRO A 62 21.53 -32.96 15.47
CA PRO A 62 20.45 -33.55 16.25
C PRO A 62 20.03 -32.61 17.40
N ASN A 63 18.75 -32.65 17.78
CA ASN A 63 18.19 -31.81 18.85
C ASN A 63 18.55 -30.31 18.69
N PRO A 64 18.27 -29.69 17.53
CA PRO A 64 18.84 -28.40 17.14
C PRO A 64 18.31 -27.21 17.96
N ALA A 65 17.29 -27.37 18.82
CA ALA A 65 16.62 -26.27 19.50
C ALA A 65 17.56 -25.32 20.26
N HIS A 66 18.50 -25.87 21.04
CA HIS A 66 19.50 -25.07 21.76
C HIS A 66 20.45 -24.35 20.79
N GLY A 67 20.92 -25.06 19.75
CA GLY A 67 21.80 -24.50 18.73
C GLY A 67 21.15 -23.35 17.94
N ILE A 68 19.87 -23.50 17.57
CA ILE A 68 19.09 -22.44 16.91
C ILE A 68 18.97 -21.23 17.84
N GLY A 69 18.65 -21.44 19.12
CA GLY A 69 18.58 -20.36 20.12
C GLY A 69 19.90 -19.59 20.22
N GLN A 70 21.02 -20.30 20.34
CA GLN A 70 22.35 -19.68 20.39
C GLN A 70 22.68 -18.88 19.12
N THR A 71 22.25 -19.33 17.94
CA THR A 71 22.42 -18.58 16.68
C THR A 71 21.57 -17.32 16.65
N ILE A 72 20.30 -17.41 17.07
CA ILE A 72 19.42 -16.25 17.21
C ILE A 72 20.06 -15.20 18.13
N ASP A 73 20.57 -15.60 19.29
CA ASP A 73 21.13 -14.68 20.28
C ASP A 73 22.35 -13.94 19.71
N ARG A 74 23.28 -14.65 19.06
CA ARG A 74 24.50 -14.06 18.47
C ARG A 74 24.20 -13.15 17.28
N LEU A 75 23.31 -13.55 16.39
CA LEU A 75 22.88 -12.70 15.27
C LEU A 75 22.15 -11.46 15.79
N SER A 76 21.36 -11.59 16.85
CA SER A 76 20.67 -10.46 17.48
C SER A 76 21.65 -9.48 18.14
N GLU A 77 22.70 -10.00 18.79
CA GLU A 77 23.78 -9.18 19.35
C GLU A 77 24.53 -8.44 18.24
N TYR A 78 24.91 -9.13 17.17
CA TYR A 78 25.56 -8.53 16.01
C TYR A 78 24.69 -7.44 15.37
N TYR A 79 23.41 -7.71 15.12
CA TYR A 79 22.48 -6.74 14.56
C TYR A 79 22.38 -5.47 15.40
N ARG A 80 22.27 -5.59 16.74
CA ARG A 80 22.21 -4.43 17.63
C ARG A 80 23.51 -3.64 17.63
N PHE A 81 24.65 -4.32 17.56
CA PHE A 81 25.95 -3.67 17.46
C PHE A 81 26.04 -2.82 16.18
N GLU A 82 25.71 -3.39 15.03
CA GLU A 82 25.78 -2.70 13.74
C GLU A 82 24.76 -1.55 13.60
N THR A 83 23.54 -1.73 14.13
CA THR A 83 22.45 -0.75 13.99
C THR A 83 22.39 0.29 15.10
N GLY A 84 23.31 0.25 16.08
CA GLY A 84 23.29 1.16 17.23
C GLY A 84 22.08 0.95 18.15
N GLY A 85 21.65 -0.31 18.31
CA GLY A 85 20.51 -0.69 19.18
C GLY A 85 19.18 -0.84 18.45
N GLY A 86 19.18 -1.10 17.15
CA GLY A 86 17.98 -1.35 16.36
C GLY A 86 17.11 -2.50 16.92
N THR A 87 15.81 -2.41 16.65
CA THR A 87 14.85 -3.46 17.03
C THR A 87 14.74 -4.47 15.90
N LEU A 88 14.76 -5.76 16.24
CA LEU A 88 14.54 -6.86 15.30
C LEU A 88 13.05 -7.02 15.01
N THR A 89 12.71 -7.43 13.79
CA THR A 89 11.33 -7.73 13.40
C THR A 89 10.69 -8.77 14.33
N GLU A 90 11.46 -9.78 14.74
CA GLU A 90 10.99 -10.80 15.68
C GLU A 90 10.61 -10.24 17.06
N ALA A 91 11.05 -9.04 17.43
CA ALA A 91 10.68 -8.41 18.70
C ALA A 91 9.40 -7.56 18.62
N ASN A 92 8.90 -7.29 17.40
CA ASN A 92 7.71 -6.48 17.18
C ASN A 92 6.46 -7.18 17.73
N ARG A 93 5.68 -6.52 18.58
CA ARG A 93 4.50 -7.12 19.23
C ARG A 93 3.24 -6.26 19.07
N PRO A 94 2.09 -6.91 18.77
CA PRO A 94 0.81 -6.24 18.91
C PRO A 94 0.51 -5.98 20.39
N TYR A 95 -0.35 -4.99 20.66
CA TYR A 95 -0.83 -4.67 22.00
C TYR A 95 -2.32 -4.37 21.99
N ALA A 96 -3.00 -4.69 23.09
CA ALA A 96 -4.41 -4.33 23.27
C ALA A 96 -4.54 -2.82 23.55
N VAL A 97 -5.29 -2.12 22.69
CA VAL A 97 -5.80 -0.77 22.96
C VAL A 97 -7.03 -0.87 23.85
N SER A 98 -7.89 -1.86 23.57
CA SER A 98 -9.04 -2.28 24.37
C SER A 98 -9.28 -3.79 24.19
N PRO A 99 -10.20 -4.45 24.92
CA PRO A 99 -10.45 -5.88 24.81
C PRO A 99 -10.66 -6.41 23.38
N HIS A 100 -11.40 -5.68 22.54
CA HIS A 100 -11.69 -6.07 21.16
C HIS A 100 -10.80 -5.35 20.13
N PHE A 101 -9.95 -4.39 20.54
CA PHE A 101 -9.15 -3.57 19.65
C PHE A 101 -7.65 -3.77 19.88
N ILE A 102 -6.99 -4.50 18.97
CA ILE A 102 -5.56 -4.78 19.04
C ILE A 102 -4.84 -3.98 17.95
N ALA A 103 -3.83 -3.21 18.36
CA ALA A 103 -3.01 -2.42 17.46
C ALA A 103 -1.62 -3.05 17.29
N HIS A 104 -1.10 -2.98 16.07
CA HIS A 104 0.28 -3.33 15.77
C HIS A 104 0.93 -2.25 14.93
N HIS A 105 1.75 -1.42 15.57
CA HIS A 105 2.33 -0.21 14.98
C HIS A 105 3.82 -0.32 14.68
N GLN A 106 4.43 -1.48 14.99
CA GLN A 106 5.86 -1.74 14.77
C GLN A 106 6.12 -2.53 13.49
N THR A 107 5.06 -2.93 12.79
CA THR A 107 5.09 -3.35 11.38
C THR A 107 5.48 -2.18 10.49
N ASN A 108 5.66 -2.39 9.18
CA ASN A 108 5.98 -1.27 8.28
C ASN A 108 4.91 -0.16 8.37
N SER A 109 3.66 -0.59 8.22
CA SER A 109 2.48 0.24 8.39
C SER A 109 1.67 -0.34 9.53
N SER A 110 1.08 0.52 10.34
CA SER A 110 0.22 0.11 11.43
C SER A 110 -0.93 -0.70 10.88
N PHE A 111 -1.19 -1.85 11.46
CA PHE A 111 -2.41 -2.60 11.20
C PHE A 111 -3.16 -2.87 12.49
N TYR A 112 -4.45 -3.13 12.34
CA TYR A 112 -5.36 -3.27 13.46
C TYR A 112 -6.18 -4.54 13.33
N ALA A 113 -6.31 -5.27 14.43
CA ALA A 113 -7.22 -6.40 14.52
C ALA A 113 -8.38 -6.03 15.46
N ILE A 114 -9.59 -5.96 14.90
CA ILE A 114 -10.83 -5.87 15.66
C ILE A 114 -11.33 -7.29 15.85
N ILE A 115 -11.19 -7.83 17.06
CA ILE A 115 -11.49 -9.22 17.39
C ILE A 115 -12.82 -9.25 18.15
N SER A 116 -13.87 -9.79 17.52
CA SER A 116 -15.20 -9.97 18.11
C SER A 116 -15.19 -10.98 19.27
N ASN A 117 -16.20 -10.90 20.13
CA ASN A 117 -16.51 -11.92 21.14
C ASN A 117 -16.56 -13.36 20.58
N SER A 118 -16.92 -13.53 19.30
CA SER A 118 -16.91 -14.84 18.63
C SER A 118 -15.49 -15.40 18.41
N GLY A 119 -14.47 -14.55 18.44
CA GLY A 119 -13.09 -14.81 18.02
C GLY A 119 -12.83 -14.55 16.55
N LYS A 120 -13.84 -14.13 15.77
CA LYS A 120 -13.62 -13.67 14.39
C LYS A 120 -13.01 -12.28 14.41
N ALA A 121 -12.16 -11.99 13.42
CA ALA A 121 -11.54 -10.69 13.28
C ALA A 121 -11.81 -10.02 11.94
N MET A 122 -11.89 -8.70 12.01
CA MET A 122 -11.72 -7.79 10.90
C MET A 122 -10.36 -7.13 11.04
N PHE A 123 -9.55 -7.22 9.98
CA PHE A 123 -8.28 -6.49 9.90
C PHE A 123 -8.50 -5.16 9.21
N ILE A 124 -7.96 -4.09 9.78
CA ILE A 124 -7.79 -2.80 9.10
C ILE A 124 -6.32 -2.68 8.75
N ASP A 125 -6.03 -2.71 7.46
CA ASP A 125 -4.70 -2.94 6.89
C ASP A 125 -4.10 -4.31 7.29
N TYR A 126 -3.10 -4.76 6.53
CA TYR A 126 -2.22 -5.88 6.85
C TYR A 126 -1.02 -5.85 5.89
N GLY A 127 0.02 -5.15 6.32
CA GLY A 127 1.24 -4.85 5.58
C GLY A 127 2.42 -5.75 5.89
N SER A 128 3.63 -5.32 5.53
CA SER A 128 4.86 -6.06 5.82
C SER A 128 5.22 -6.09 7.30
N ALA A 129 5.87 -7.18 7.72
CA ALA A 129 6.24 -7.47 9.12
C ALA A 129 7.07 -6.38 9.81
N SER A 130 7.82 -5.59 9.04
CA SER A 130 8.55 -4.42 9.50
C SER A 130 9.01 -3.56 8.31
N GLY A 131 9.49 -2.35 8.62
CA GLY A 131 10.17 -1.49 7.65
C GLY A 131 11.42 -2.11 7.04
N ASN A 132 12.09 -3.05 7.72
CA ASN A 132 13.24 -3.75 7.14
C ASN A 132 12.83 -4.69 6.01
N TYR A 133 11.74 -5.44 6.19
CA TYR A 133 11.21 -6.32 5.14
C TYR A 133 10.74 -5.51 3.93
N PHE A 134 10.01 -4.42 4.18
CA PHE A 134 9.49 -3.59 3.10
C PHE A 134 10.59 -2.81 2.39
N GLY A 135 11.48 -2.15 3.13
CA GLY A 135 12.60 -1.38 2.56
C GLY A 135 13.60 -2.24 1.80
N SER A 136 13.86 -3.47 2.23
CA SER A 136 14.70 -4.41 1.48
C SER A 136 14.09 -4.75 0.11
N PHE A 137 12.76 -4.90 0.03
CA PHE A 137 12.08 -5.11 -1.23
C PHE A 137 12.28 -3.91 -2.16
N LEU A 138 11.97 -2.71 -1.67
CA LEU A 138 12.06 -1.48 -2.46
C LEU A 138 13.46 -1.21 -3.00
N ASN A 139 14.49 -1.47 -2.21
CA ASN A 139 15.86 -1.07 -2.54
C ASN A 139 16.65 -2.16 -3.29
N ALA A 140 16.38 -3.44 -3.02
CA ALA A 140 17.20 -4.55 -3.51
C ALA A 140 16.57 -5.33 -4.66
N THR A 141 15.32 -5.06 -5.06
CA THR A 141 14.67 -5.80 -6.14
C THR A 141 14.41 -4.95 -7.39
N PRO A 142 14.64 -5.49 -8.60
CA PRO A 142 14.18 -4.89 -9.84
C PRO A 142 12.67 -4.67 -9.84
N ALA A 143 12.18 -3.68 -10.60
CA ALA A 143 10.76 -3.33 -10.68
C ALA A 143 9.81 -4.47 -11.13
N GLY A 144 10.34 -5.56 -11.71
CA GLY A 144 9.57 -6.74 -12.11
C GLY A 144 9.61 -7.89 -11.09
N ASP A 145 10.49 -7.82 -10.11
CA ASP A 145 10.66 -8.86 -9.09
C ASP A 145 9.67 -8.65 -7.95
N ARG A 146 9.41 -9.73 -7.22
CA ARG A 146 8.49 -9.72 -6.08
C ARG A 146 9.23 -10.25 -4.88
N ILE A 147 9.39 -9.46 -3.81
CA ILE A 147 9.66 -10.07 -2.51
C ILE A 147 8.39 -10.77 -2.04
N ARG A 148 8.60 -11.99 -1.56
CA ARG A 148 7.56 -12.80 -0.99
C ARG A 148 7.07 -12.13 0.30
N PHE A 149 5.76 -11.88 0.38
CA PHE A 149 5.12 -11.49 1.62
C PHE A 149 5.45 -12.51 2.74
N VAL A 150 5.81 -11.99 3.91
CA VAL A 150 6.10 -12.80 5.10
C VAL A 150 4.97 -12.60 6.09
N GLU A 151 4.21 -13.67 6.35
CA GLU A 151 3.17 -13.65 7.38
C GLU A 151 3.78 -13.37 8.75
N HIS A 152 3.11 -12.51 9.52
CA HIS A 152 3.53 -12.17 10.87
C HIS A 152 2.33 -12.01 11.82
N ASN A 153 2.58 -12.29 13.09
CA ASN A 153 1.72 -11.99 14.25
C ASN A 153 0.32 -12.63 14.30
N ILE A 154 -0.18 -13.31 13.26
CA ILE A 154 -1.48 -14.01 13.32
C ILE A 154 -1.48 -15.06 14.44
N ASP A 155 -0.42 -15.86 14.57
CA ASP A 155 -0.32 -16.84 15.64
C ASP A 155 -0.20 -16.19 17.03
N THR A 156 0.41 -15.01 17.12
CA THR A 156 0.41 -14.21 18.36
C THR A 156 -1.01 -13.75 18.70
N LEU A 157 -1.78 -13.27 17.72
CA LEU A 157 -3.18 -12.88 17.88
C LEU A 157 -4.04 -14.07 18.33
N LYS A 158 -3.82 -15.27 17.79
CA LYS A 158 -4.52 -16.49 18.23
C LYS A 158 -4.16 -16.85 19.66
N ALA A 159 -2.87 -16.88 19.99
CA ALA A 159 -2.38 -17.36 21.27
C ALA A 159 -2.69 -16.40 22.43
N GLN A 160 -2.72 -15.08 22.19
CA GLN A 160 -2.77 -14.07 23.25
C GLN A 160 -4.05 -13.24 23.25
N TYR A 161 -4.74 -13.12 22.11
CA TYR A 161 -5.87 -12.19 21.93
C TYR A 161 -7.16 -12.88 21.47
N GLY A 162 -7.21 -14.21 21.47
CA GLY A 162 -8.44 -14.96 21.19
C GLY A 162 -8.88 -15.00 19.73
N LEU A 163 -8.00 -14.62 18.79
CA LEU A 163 -8.27 -14.76 17.35
C LEU A 163 -8.52 -16.23 16.99
N LYS A 164 -9.58 -16.49 16.23
CA LYS A 164 -9.91 -17.80 15.65
C LYS A 164 -9.87 -17.78 14.12
N SER A 165 -10.32 -16.69 13.50
CA SER A 165 -10.33 -16.54 12.04
C SER A 165 -10.31 -15.08 11.62
N VAL A 166 -9.68 -14.79 10.47
CA VAL A 166 -9.71 -13.47 9.82
C VAL A 166 -10.78 -13.48 8.73
N GLU A 167 -11.97 -12.94 9.03
CA GLU A 167 -13.13 -13.04 8.13
C GLU A 167 -13.12 -11.94 7.06
N VAL A 168 -12.66 -10.75 7.44
CA VAL A 168 -12.64 -9.55 6.59
C VAL A 168 -11.30 -8.83 6.77
N ALA A 169 -10.76 -8.29 5.68
CA ALA A 169 -9.72 -7.27 5.73
C ALA A 169 -10.15 -6.04 4.92
N MET A 170 -9.90 -4.85 5.43
CA MET A 170 -10.26 -3.58 4.81
C MET A 170 -9.02 -2.68 4.73
N PRO A 171 -8.64 -2.17 3.54
CA PRO A 171 -7.50 -1.28 3.42
C PRO A 171 -7.92 0.15 3.77
N SER A 172 -7.08 0.89 4.47
CA SER A 172 -7.29 2.32 4.68
C SER A 172 -7.18 3.10 3.37
N HIS A 173 -6.21 2.75 2.53
CA HIS A 173 -5.97 3.30 1.20
C HIS A 173 -5.19 2.31 0.32
N MET A 174 -4.89 2.71 -0.92
CA MET A 174 -4.35 1.80 -1.94
C MET A 174 -2.84 1.52 -1.92
N HIS A 175 -2.05 2.14 -1.03
CA HIS A 175 -0.61 1.90 -1.00
C HIS A 175 -0.30 0.47 -0.53
N ASP A 176 0.67 -0.15 -1.21
CA ASP A 176 1.07 -1.56 -1.06
C ASP A 176 1.58 -1.90 0.34
N ASP A 177 2.17 -0.96 1.05
CA ASP A 177 2.68 -1.18 2.38
C ASP A 177 1.59 -1.45 3.43
N HIS A 178 0.36 -1.00 3.17
CA HIS A 178 -0.81 -1.25 4.02
C HIS A 178 -1.50 -2.58 3.73
N MET A 179 -1.21 -3.21 2.58
CA MET A 179 -2.12 -4.22 2.03
C MET A 179 -1.42 -5.34 1.24
N ASN A 180 -0.09 -5.34 1.17
CA ASN A 180 0.68 -6.40 0.53
C ASN A 180 0.50 -7.78 1.18
N GLY A 181 -0.08 -7.86 2.38
CA GLY A 181 -0.53 -9.12 3.01
C GLY A 181 -1.91 -9.61 2.56
N PHE A 182 -2.70 -8.83 1.83
CA PHE A 182 -4.07 -9.21 1.46
C PHE A 182 -4.14 -10.45 0.55
N PRO A 183 -3.31 -10.57 -0.52
CA PRO A 183 -3.29 -11.80 -1.31
C PRO A 183 -2.98 -13.06 -0.48
N HIS A 184 -2.13 -12.92 0.54
CA HIS A 184 -1.85 -14.00 1.48
C HIS A 184 -3.07 -14.35 2.34
N LEU A 185 -3.76 -13.35 2.91
CA LEU A 185 -4.99 -13.55 3.67
C LEU A 185 -6.08 -14.26 2.84
N ILE A 186 -6.26 -13.87 1.58
CA ILE A 186 -7.21 -14.51 0.66
C ILE A 186 -6.85 -15.99 0.47
N ARG A 187 -5.59 -16.29 0.13
CA ARG A 187 -5.14 -17.67 -0.18
C ARG A 187 -5.18 -18.60 1.02
N HIS A 188 -4.77 -18.13 2.19
CA HIS A 188 -4.53 -18.98 3.35
C HIS A 188 -5.65 -18.94 4.39
N TYR A 189 -6.42 -17.85 4.44
CA TYR A 189 -7.47 -17.65 5.44
C TYR A 189 -8.86 -17.47 4.82
N ARG A 190 -8.98 -17.42 3.48
CA ARG A 190 -10.23 -17.16 2.76
C ARG A 190 -10.90 -15.85 3.23
N THR A 191 -10.06 -14.89 3.61
CA THR A 191 -10.49 -13.57 4.07
C THR A 191 -11.13 -12.81 2.92
N ARG A 192 -12.27 -12.18 3.19
CA ARG A 192 -12.94 -11.31 2.22
C ARG A 192 -12.34 -9.91 2.25
N ILE A 193 -12.16 -9.29 1.10
CA ILE A 193 -11.63 -7.93 1.02
C ILE A 193 -12.76 -6.95 0.76
N TRP A 194 -12.93 -5.97 1.66
CA TRP A 194 -13.87 -4.88 1.45
C TRP A 194 -13.16 -3.53 1.40
N CYS A 195 -13.61 -2.61 0.56
CA CYS A 195 -12.98 -1.29 0.43
C CYS A 195 -13.99 -0.21 0.03
N TYR A 196 -13.53 1.03 -0.05
CA TYR A 196 -14.28 2.11 -0.67
C TYR A 196 -14.30 1.96 -2.21
N GLU A 197 -15.41 2.36 -2.85
CA GLU A 197 -15.70 2.02 -4.25
C GLU A 197 -14.65 2.50 -5.27
N ASN A 198 -13.98 3.63 -5.02
CA ASN A 198 -12.98 4.15 -5.95
C ASN A 198 -11.65 3.35 -5.97
N MET A 199 -11.44 2.46 -4.99
CA MET A 199 -10.23 1.62 -4.93
C MET A 199 -10.36 0.31 -5.71
N VAL A 200 -11.58 -0.09 -6.12
CA VAL A 200 -11.82 -1.39 -6.76
C VAL A 200 -10.96 -1.58 -8.00
N ASP A 201 -10.93 -0.58 -8.89
CA ASP A 201 -10.15 -0.64 -10.13
C ASP A 201 -8.64 -0.68 -9.86
N ILE A 202 -8.16 -0.04 -8.78
CA ILE A 202 -6.74 -0.07 -8.40
C ILE A 202 -6.32 -1.48 -8.01
N PHE A 203 -7.16 -2.18 -7.26
CA PHE A 203 -6.87 -3.52 -6.75
C PHE A 203 -7.10 -4.63 -7.77
N GLU A 204 -8.14 -4.51 -8.60
CA GLU A 204 -8.44 -5.51 -9.62
C GLU A 204 -7.63 -5.29 -10.91
N ASN A 205 -7.20 -4.05 -11.18
CA ASN A 205 -6.35 -3.70 -12.31
C ASN A 205 -5.18 -2.77 -11.91
N PRO A 206 -4.18 -3.27 -11.17
CA PRO A 206 -3.04 -2.46 -10.71
C PRO A 206 -2.14 -1.95 -11.83
N ARG A 207 -2.29 -2.49 -13.05
CA ARG A 207 -1.63 -1.98 -14.27
C ARG A 207 -2.37 -0.80 -14.91
N GLY A 208 -3.59 -0.52 -14.45
CA GLY A 208 -4.47 0.49 -15.01
C GLY A 208 -3.98 1.92 -14.81
N HIS A 209 -3.27 2.20 -13.72
CA HIS A 209 -2.99 3.57 -13.29
C HIS A 209 -1.48 3.82 -13.09
N ASN A 210 -1.07 5.07 -13.31
CA ASN A 210 0.27 5.56 -12.97
C ASN A 210 0.27 6.15 -11.55
N LEU A 211 -0.06 5.32 -10.56
CA LEU A 211 -0.09 5.71 -9.14
C LEU A 211 1.14 5.16 -8.41
N GLY A 212 1.62 5.93 -7.43
CA GLY A 212 2.70 5.50 -6.54
C GLY A 212 2.29 4.31 -5.69
N CYS A 213 3.28 3.51 -5.28
CA CYS A 213 3.14 2.42 -4.31
C CYS A 213 1.95 1.47 -4.56
N THR A 214 1.64 1.17 -5.84
CA THR A 214 0.55 0.24 -6.18
C THR A 214 1.05 -1.20 -6.14
N LEU A 215 0.33 -2.08 -5.43
CA LEU A 215 0.67 -3.51 -5.38
C LEU A 215 0.46 -4.16 -6.76
N GLY A 216 1.52 -4.68 -7.37
CA GLY A 216 1.45 -5.28 -8.71
C GLY A 216 0.74 -6.64 -8.80
N GLU A 217 0.29 -7.22 -7.68
CA GLU A 217 -0.51 -8.44 -7.64
C GLU A 217 -2.00 -8.10 -7.52
N PRO A 218 -2.81 -8.33 -8.57
CA PRO A 218 -4.23 -8.05 -8.51
C PRO A 218 -4.94 -9.01 -7.56
N PHE A 219 -5.98 -8.53 -6.89
CA PHE A 219 -6.90 -9.36 -6.14
C PHE A 219 -8.32 -8.79 -6.21
N LYS A 220 -9.29 -9.70 -6.01
CA LYS A 220 -10.71 -9.37 -6.11
C LYS A 220 -11.19 -8.63 -4.87
N VAL A 221 -12.06 -7.63 -5.08
CA VAL A 221 -12.83 -7.00 -4.00
C VAL A 221 -14.17 -7.74 -3.83
N ASP A 222 -14.50 -8.15 -2.61
CA ASP A 222 -15.75 -8.84 -2.29
C ASP A 222 -16.91 -7.87 -2.03
N ARG A 223 -16.62 -6.68 -1.51
CA ARG A 223 -17.62 -5.63 -1.27
C ARG A 223 -17.01 -4.23 -1.37
N ALA A 224 -17.72 -3.34 -2.03
CA ALA A 224 -17.41 -1.92 -2.07
C ALA A 224 -18.44 -1.11 -1.28
N PHE A 225 -18.00 0.01 -0.68
CA PHE A 225 -18.82 0.93 0.09
C PHE A 225 -18.86 2.33 -0.52
N ARG A 226 -20.00 3.02 -0.35
CA ARG A 226 -20.17 4.43 -0.72
C ARG A 226 -19.93 5.38 0.45
N HIS A 227 -19.78 6.67 0.15
CA HIS A 227 -19.60 7.69 1.19
C HIS A 227 -20.80 7.73 2.15
N GLY A 228 -20.51 7.59 3.45
CA GLY A 228 -21.51 7.56 4.52
C GLY A 228 -22.24 6.23 4.67
N GLU A 229 -21.87 5.19 3.92
CA GLU A 229 -22.50 3.87 4.03
C GLU A 229 -22.17 3.25 5.39
N LYS A 230 -23.22 2.79 6.08
CA LYS A 230 -23.11 2.08 7.35
C LYS A 230 -23.27 0.58 7.15
N PHE A 231 -22.55 -0.20 7.94
CA PHE A 231 -22.72 -1.64 7.97
C PHE A 231 -22.45 -2.21 9.37
N ARG A 232 -23.12 -3.32 9.68
CA ARG A 232 -22.84 -4.09 10.90
C ARG A 232 -21.95 -5.28 10.58
N TRP A 233 -20.87 -5.44 11.34
CA TRP A 233 -20.04 -6.64 11.34
C TRP A 233 -19.91 -7.14 12.78
N GLU A 234 -20.40 -8.36 13.02
CA GLU A 234 -20.57 -8.90 14.38
C GLU A 234 -21.30 -7.89 15.29
N GLU A 235 -20.72 -7.50 16.43
CA GLU A 235 -21.26 -6.51 17.37
C GLU A 235 -20.94 -5.03 17.01
N PHE A 236 -20.17 -4.78 15.95
CA PHE A 236 -19.67 -3.45 15.61
C PHE A 236 -20.47 -2.82 14.46
N GLU A 237 -20.90 -1.58 14.66
CA GLU A 237 -21.49 -0.74 13.61
C GLU A 237 -20.41 0.22 13.07
N PHE A 238 -20.11 0.07 11.79
CA PHE A 238 -19.15 0.89 11.07
C PHE A 238 -19.88 1.90 10.17
N GLU A 239 -19.23 3.04 9.96
CA GLU A 239 -19.51 3.96 8.87
C GLU A 239 -18.26 4.17 8.03
N VAL A 240 -18.38 4.10 6.70
CA VAL A 240 -17.28 4.34 5.75
C VAL A 240 -17.47 5.69 5.08
N THR A 241 -16.42 6.51 5.02
CA THR A 241 -16.43 7.76 4.24
C THR A 241 -15.27 7.82 3.27
N HIS A 242 -15.51 8.42 2.10
CA HIS A 242 -14.43 8.92 1.25
C HIS A 242 -13.62 9.95 2.04
N SER A 243 -12.30 9.76 2.15
CA SER A 243 -11.44 10.62 2.95
C SER A 243 -10.13 10.90 2.20
N PRO A 244 -10.17 11.71 1.13
CA PRO A 244 -9.01 11.96 0.28
C PRO A 244 -7.98 12.91 0.91
N GLY A 245 -6.78 12.98 0.36
CA GLY A 245 -5.76 13.96 0.76
C GLY A 245 -4.34 13.40 0.67
N HIS A 246 -4.07 12.31 1.41
CA HIS A 246 -2.85 11.52 1.17
C HIS A 246 -2.89 10.85 -0.20
N THR A 247 -4.08 10.36 -0.56
CA THR A 247 -4.46 9.94 -1.91
C THR A 247 -5.96 10.13 -2.11
N GLU A 248 -6.42 10.31 -3.34
CA GLU A 248 -7.85 10.27 -3.68
C GLU A 248 -8.49 8.90 -3.35
N TYR A 249 -7.68 7.85 -3.34
CA TYR A 249 -8.05 6.46 -3.12
C TYR A 249 -7.91 6.04 -1.65
N GLN A 250 -8.52 6.82 -0.75
CA GLN A 250 -8.47 6.62 0.71
C GLN A 250 -9.86 6.72 1.34
N MET A 251 -10.09 5.91 2.37
CA MET A 251 -11.29 5.95 3.19
C MET A 251 -10.98 6.16 4.66
N ALA A 252 -11.93 6.75 5.37
CA ALA A 252 -11.97 6.72 6.82
C ALA A 252 -13.08 5.76 7.27
N MET A 253 -12.82 5.03 8.35
CA MET A 253 -13.80 4.12 8.97
C MET A 253 -14.04 4.55 10.40
N PHE A 254 -15.30 4.69 10.78
CA PHE A 254 -15.72 5.13 12.10
C PHE A 254 -16.49 4.02 12.79
N VAL A 255 -16.14 3.75 14.04
CA VAL A 255 -16.75 2.67 14.82
C VAL A 255 -16.62 2.96 16.32
N SER A 256 -17.59 2.48 17.10
CA SER A 256 -17.46 2.45 18.56
C SER A 256 -16.94 1.08 19.01
N ILE A 257 -15.79 1.05 19.68
CA ILE A 257 -15.19 -0.17 20.21
C ILE A 257 -14.91 0.03 21.70
N ASP A 258 -15.50 -0.81 22.55
CA ASP A 258 -15.29 -0.78 24.01
C ASP A 258 -15.49 0.59 24.66
N GLY A 259 -16.45 1.37 24.15
CA GLY A 259 -16.77 2.72 24.63
C GLY A 259 -15.91 3.84 24.03
N ALA A 260 -14.87 3.54 23.24
CA ALA A 260 -14.12 4.52 22.47
C ALA A 260 -14.76 4.74 21.10
N ARG A 261 -14.77 5.99 20.61
CA ARG A 261 -15.16 6.33 19.24
C ARG A 261 -13.90 6.43 18.40
N VAL A 262 -13.65 5.42 17.59
CA VAL A 262 -12.41 5.23 16.85
C VAL A 262 -12.61 5.67 15.40
N ALA A 263 -11.64 6.43 14.88
CA ALA A 263 -11.50 6.69 13.46
C ALA A 263 -10.22 6.01 12.95
N PHE A 264 -10.36 5.07 12.01
CA PHE A 264 -9.24 4.56 11.23
C PHE A 264 -9.03 5.50 10.05
N THR A 265 -7.87 6.15 9.99
CA THR A 265 -7.63 7.25 9.05
C THR A 265 -6.56 6.96 8.01
N GLY A 266 -5.93 5.77 8.07
CA GLY A 266 -4.72 5.49 7.31
C GLY A 266 -3.74 6.66 7.45
N ASP A 267 -3.25 7.12 6.31
CA ASP A 267 -2.22 8.14 6.24
C ASP A 267 -2.74 9.58 6.17
N ALA A 268 -4.02 9.80 6.46
CA ALA A 268 -4.59 11.15 6.47
C ALA A 268 -3.91 12.07 7.49
N PHE A 269 -3.76 11.58 8.74
CA PHE A 269 -3.38 12.41 9.89
C PHE A 269 -2.53 11.64 10.89
N PHE A 270 -1.50 12.31 11.39
CA PHE A 270 -0.55 11.78 12.36
C PHE A 270 -0.32 12.77 13.50
N THR A 271 0.22 12.28 14.62
CA THR A 271 0.77 13.17 15.65
C THR A 271 1.97 13.93 15.10
N ASN A 272 2.21 15.13 15.64
CA ASN A 272 3.31 15.99 15.23
C ASN A 272 4.29 16.24 16.40
N PRO A 273 5.13 15.25 16.77
CA PRO A 273 5.96 15.35 17.97
C PRO A 273 7.14 16.31 17.84
N ASN A 274 7.51 16.70 16.61
CA ASN A 274 8.74 17.44 16.32
C ASN A 274 8.51 18.88 15.83
N ALA A 275 7.26 19.39 15.85
CA ALA A 275 7.00 20.78 15.46
C ALA A 275 7.52 21.75 16.53
N PRO A 276 8.53 22.61 16.22
CA PRO A 276 9.11 23.53 17.21
C PRO A 276 8.14 24.62 17.72
N GLN A 277 6.91 24.68 17.21
CA GLN A 277 5.81 25.58 17.54
C GLN A 277 4.50 24.93 17.04
N SER A 278 3.97 23.89 17.67
CA SER A 278 2.71 23.30 17.18
C SER A 278 1.57 24.29 17.36
N ASP A 279 1.01 24.76 16.24
CA ASP A 279 -0.29 25.43 16.09
C ASP A 279 -1.49 24.57 16.54
N GLY A 280 -1.23 23.40 17.16
CA GLY A 280 -2.23 22.40 17.53
C GLY A 280 -2.66 21.51 16.35
N ALA A 281 -2.19 21.75 15.13
CA ALA A 281 -2.60 20.98 13.97
C ALA A 281 -1.88 19.63 13.87
N LEU A 282 -2.64 18.62 13.42
CA LEU A 282 -2.12 17.31 13.08
C LEU A 282 -1.15 17.41 11.89
N ARG A 283 -0.22 16.46 11.83
CA ARG A 283 0.64 16.29 10.66
C ARG A 283 -0.17 15.59 9.57
N HIS A 284 -0.03 16.06 8.33
CA HIS A 284 -0.52 15.40 7.12
C HIS A 284 0.58 15.42 6.05
N ASN A 285 0.45 14.55 5.04
CA ASN A 285 1.32 14.52 3.88
C ASN A 285 0.63 15.15 2.66
N LEU A 286 1.40 15.62 1.69
CA LEU A 286 0.92 16.17 0.41
C LEU A 286 1.72 15.56 -0.73
N ILE A 287 1.07 14.75 -1.57
CA ILE A 287 1.70 14.00 -2.66
C ILE A 287 0.84 14.15 -3.92
N PHE A 288 1.17 15.09 -4.81
CA PHE A 288 0.36 15.37 -5.99
C PHE A 288 0.15 14.16 -6.91
N ARG A 289 1.15 13.26 -7.00
CA ARG A 289 1.06 12.01 -7.77
C ARG A 289 0.05 11.00 -7.22
N ASN A 290 -0.49 11.22 -6.03
CA ASN A 290 -1.52 10.38 -5.44
C ASN A 290 -2.95 10.82 -5.80
N HIS A 291 -3.08 11.74 -6.77
CA HIS A 291 -4.29 12.45 -7.14
C HIS A 291 -4.80 13.27 -5.96
N VAL A 292 -4.54 14.58 -5.99
CA VAL A 292 -4.95 15.52 -4.93
C VAL A 292 -5.72 16.68 -5.56
N GLU A 293 -6.96 16.84 -5.16
CA GLU A 293 -7.75 18.05 -5.40
C GLU A 293 -7.54 19.07 -4.29
N SER A 294 -7.78 20.34 -4.60
CA SER A 294 -7.54 21.50 -3.73
C SER A 294 -8.26 21.44 -2.38
N ASP A 295 -9.34 20.68 -2.26
CA ASP A 295 -10.10 20.51 -1.03
C ASP A 295 -10.03 19.09 -0.44
N SER A 296 -9.16 18.22 -0.94
CA SER A 296 -9.07 16.81 -0.52
C SER A 296 -8.88 16.66 0.99
N HIS A 297 -7.84 17.29 1.55
CA HIS A 297 -7.59 17.23 2.99
C HIS A 297 -8.71 17.89 3.81
N LEU A 298 -9.38 18.90 3.27
CA LEU A 298 -10.54 19.53 3.93
C LEU A 298 -11.73 18.58 4.01
N LYS A 299 -12.01 17.81 2.94
CA LYS A 299 -13.02 16.74 2.96
C LYS A 299 -12.68 15.73 4.08
N SER A 300 -11.42 15.31 4.18
CA SER A 300 -10.95 14.39 5.22
C SER A 300 -11.13 14.92 6.64
N ILE A 301 -10.61 16.10 6.97
CA ILE A 301 -10.69 16.61 8.36
C ILE A 301 -12.13 16.88 8.78
N ARG A 302 -13.00 17.27 7.85
CA ARG A 302 -14.44 17.46 8.12
C ARG A 302 -15.14 16.15 8.44
N ASN A 303 -14.81 15.06 7.74
CA ASN A 303 -15.32 13.73 8.12
C ASN A 303 -15.01 13.40 9.59
N ILE A 304 -13.79 13.72 10.03
CA ILE A 304 -13.36 13.51 11.42
C ILE A 304 -14.11 14.43 12.38
N LEU A 305 -14.21 15.72 12.08
CA LEU A 305 -14.94 16.70 12.90
C LEU A 305 -16.42 16.35 13.07
N ASP A 306 -17.07 15.92 11.99
CA ASP A 306 -18.52 15.62 11.97
C ASP A 306 -18.87 14.37 12.78
N ARG A 307 -17.92 13.44 12.94
CA ARG A 307 -18.12 12.14 13.61
C ARG A 307 -17.51 12.08 15.01
N GLU A 308 -16.83 13.14 15.41
CA GLU A 308 -16.33 13.39 16.77
C GLU A 308 -15.64 12.17 17.45
N PRO A 309 -14.68 11.50 16.78
CA PRO A 309 -13.93 10.43 17.43
C PRO A 309 -13.10 11.00 18.58
N ASN A 310 -12.85 10.19 19.60
CA ASN A 310 -11.92 10.51 20.68
C ASN A 310 -10.57 9.80 20.53
N LEU A 311 -10.45 8.90 19.55
CA LEU A 311 -9.25 8.15 19.22
C LEU A 311 -9.07 8.06 17.71
N ILE A 312 -7.89 8.45 17.21
CA ILE A 312 -7.49 8.20 15.83
C ILE A 312 -6.52 7.01 15.80
N ALA A 313 -6.74 6.09 14.88
CA ALA A 313 -5.89 4.96 14.56
C ALA A 313 -5.24 5.19 13.18
N PRO A 314 -4.02 5.76 13.12
CA PRO A 314 -3.36 6.15 11.88
C PRO A 314 -2.72 4.96 11.15
N GLY A 315 -2.31 5.17 9.90
CA GLY A 315 -1.60 4.19 9.08
C GLY A 315 -0.15 3.97 9.50
N HIS A 316 0.43 4.89 10.27
CA HIS A 316 1.74 4.73 10.89
C HIS A 316 1.76 5.29 12.32
N GLY A 317 2.37 4.54 13.24
CA GLY A 317 2.45 4.90 14.65
C GLY A 317 1.26 4.40 15.47
N LYS A 318 1.28 4.71 16.77
CA LYS A 318 0.25 4.26 17.72
C LYS A 318 -1.05 5.05 17.52
N PRO A 319 -2.22 4.45 17.79
CA PRO A 319 -3.42 5.21 18.07
C PRO A 319 -3.18 6.29 19.11
N PHE A 320 -3.78 7.46 18.89
CA PHE A 320 -3.62 8.62 19.74
C PHE A 320 -4.97 9.28 20.03
N LEU A 321 -5.09 9.81 21.25
CA LEU A 321 -6.26 10.58 21.64
C LEU A 321 -6.31 11.87 20.84
N VAL A 322 -7.50 12.22 20.38
CA VAL A 322 -7.73 13.46 19.67
C VAL A 322 -8.82 14.25 20.39
N ASN A 323 -8.67 15.58 20.39
CA ASN A 323 -9.67 16.49 20.91
C ASN A 323 -10.15 17.42 19.80
N ARG A 324 -11.28 18.09 20.05
CA ARG A 324 -11.89 18.98 19.05
C ARG A 324 -11.01 20.17 18.69
N SER A 325 -10.22 20.70 19.61
CA SER A 325 -9.32 21.84 19.33
C SER A 325 -8.24 21.49 18.32
N ASP A 326 -7.62 20.31 18.43
CA ASP A 326 -6.59 19.86 17.49
C ASP A 326 -7.18 19.70 16.08
N LEU A 327 -8.40 19.18 15.99
CA LEU A 327 -9.12 19.02 14.71
C LEU A 327 -9.48 20.35 14.07
N LEU A 328 -9.91 21.34 14.87
CA LEU A 328 -10.22 22.69 14.37
C LEU A 328 -8.97 23.43 13.91
N ALA A 329 -7.86 23.33 14.66
CA ALA A 329 -6.57 23.87 14.24
C ALA A 329 -6.08 23.22 12.93
N THR A 330 -6.29 21.91 12.80
CA THR A 330 -6.00 21.17 11.56
C THR A 330 -6.87 21.66 10.40
N GLU A 331 -8.17 21.86 10.60
CA GLU A 331 -9.05 22.42 9.57
C GLU A 331 -8.59 23.82 9.13
N GLU A 332 -8.23 24.70 10.06
CA GLU A 332 -7.75 26.05 9.76
C GLU A 332 -6.49 26.01 8.89
N LYS A 333 -5.51 25.19 9.27
CA LYS A 333 -4.29 24.97 8.49
C LYS A 333 -4.60 24.47 7.08
N LEU A 334 -5.53 23.54 6.95
CA LEU A 334 -5.92 22.97 5.65
C LEU A 334 -6.72 23.97 4.79
N ARG A 335 -7.49 24.88 5.40
CA ARG A 335 -8.09 26.02 4.68
C ARG A 335 -7.01 26.92 4.12
N LYS A 336 -6.01 27.26 4.94
CA LYS A 336 -4.88 28.06 4.47
C LYS A 336 -4.11 27.36 3.33
N GLN A 337 -3.92 26.05 3.41
CA GLN A 337 -3.32 25.27 2.31
C GLN A 337 -4.13 25.40 1.01
N LYS A 338 -5.46 25.25 1.08
CA LYS A 338 -6.34 25.40 -0.08
C LYS A 338 -6.22 26.81 -0.70
N ASP A 339 -6.22 27.85 0.13
CA ASP A 339 -6.07 29.23 -0.34
C ASP A 339 -4.70 29.44 -1.02
N LEU A 340 -3.62 28.89 -0.44
CA LEU A 340 -2.28 28.94 -1.03
C LEU A 340 -2.22 28.23 -2.40
N PHE A 341 -2.93 27.11 -2.57
CA PHE A 341 -3.01 26.48 -3.89
C PHE A 341 -3.67 27.39 -4.92
N GLN A 342 -4.75 28.08 -4.55
CA GLN A 342 -5.44 29.03 -5.44
C GLN A 342 -4.57 30.25 -5.78
N GLU A 343 -3.73 30.70 -4.85
CA GLU A 343 -2.80 31.80 -5.08
C GLU A 343 -1.61 31.42 -5.98
N LEU A 344 -1.14 30.17 -5.89
CA LEU A 344 0.07 29.71 -6.59
C LEU A 344 -0.20 29.10 -7.98
N VAL A 345 -1.36 28.46 -8.18
CA VAL A 345 -1.71 27.84 -9.46
C VAL A 345 -2.24 28.90 -10.42
N ALA A 346 -1.60 29.04 -11.58
CA ALA A 346 -1.97 30.03 -12.58
C ALA A 346 -3.33 29.74 -13.26
N ASP A 347 -3.74 28.47 -13.27
CA ASP A 347 -5.05 28.09 -13.78
C ASP A 347 -6.16 28.51 -12.80
N ARG A 348 -7.25 29.09 -13.33
CA ARG A 348 -8.42 29.49 -12.53
C ARG A 348 -9.10 28.33 -11.82
N ASP A 349 -9.08 27.14 -12.43
CA ASP A 349 -9.53 25.91 -11.79
C ASP A 349 -8.28 25.21 -11.27
N CYS A 350 -7.96 25.50 -10.01
CA CYS A 350 -6.73 25.14 -9.32
C CYS A 350 -6.36 23.66 -9.45
N ASP A 351 -7.35 22.76 -9.50
CA ASP A 351 -7.14 21.32 -9.54
C ASP A 351 -6.36 20.85 -10.80
N PHE A 352 -6.40 21.59 -11.92
CA PHE A 352 -5.53 21.30 -13.08
C PHE A 352 -4.03 21.45 -12.77
N GLY A 353 -3.68 22.30 -11.80
CA GLY A 353 -2.30 22.47 -11.35
C GLY A 353 -1.89 21.46 -10.27
N LEU A 354 -2.83 20.69 -9.72
CA LEU A 354 -2.60 19.75 -8.62
C LEU A 354 -2.71 18.28 -9.08
N ASP A 355 -3.52 17.99 -10.10
CA ASP A 355 -3.67 16.67 -10.70
C ASP A 355 -2.77 16.53 -11.95
N PRO A 356 -1.64 15.82 -11.87
CA PRO A 356 -0.78 15.57 -13.03
C PRO A 356 -1.36 14.54 -14.01
N SER A 357 -2.52 13.94 -13.71
CA SER A 357 -3.11 12.83 -14.46
C SER A 357 -4.56 13.10 -14.88
N TRP A 358 -4.94 14.38 -14.97
CA TRP A 358 -6.28 14.80 -15.42
C TRP A 358 -6.55 14.37 -16.87
N VAL A 359 -5.51 14.11 -17.67
CA VAL A 359 -5.57 13.25 -18.87
C VAL A 359 -4.69 12.03 -18.63
N LYS A 360 -5.22 10.83 -18.89
CA LYS A 360 -4.46 9.58 -18.76
C LYS A 360 -4.75 8.55 -19.84
N ILE A 361 -3.73 7.81 -20.24
CA ILE A 361 -3.87 6.59 -21.04
C ILE A 361 -4.16 5.43 -20.08
N TYR A 362 -5.24 4.69 -20.32
CA TYR A 362 -5.65 3.53 -19.54
C TYR A 362 -5.78 2.27 -20.42
N PRO A 363 -5.25 1.11 -20.02
CA PRO A 363 -4.39 0.93 -18.84
C PRO A 363 -3.02 1.59 -19.05
N TYR A 364 -2.42 2.09 -17.97
CA TYR A 364 -1.10 2.70 -17.99
C TYR A 364 -0.01 1.70 -18.44
N GLN A 365 -0.10 0.44 -17.99
CA GLN A 365 0.80 -0.64 -18.41
C GLN A 365 0.04 -1.67 -19.25
N MET A 366 0.22 -1.64 -20.57
CA MET A 366 -0.33 -2.64 -21.49
C MET A 366 0.64 -3.80 -21.67
N VAL A 367 0.14 -5.03 -21.76
CA VAL A 367 0.96 -6.21 -22.11
C VAL A 367 0.48 -6.72 -23.46
N VAL A 368 1.31 -6.61 -24.49
CA VAL A 368 0.90 -6.87 -25.88
C VAL A 368 2.02 -7.59 -26.62
N LYS A 369 1.74 -8.74 -27.24
CA LYS A 369 2.74 -9.43 -28.06
C LYS A 369 3.03 -8.63 -29.34
N PRO A 370 4.25 -8.75 -29.91
CA PRO A 370 4.54 -8.17 -31.22
C PRO A 370 3.55 -8.63 -32.30
N GLY A 371 3.03 -7.69 -33.09
CA GLY A 371 2.04 -7.91 -34.14
C GLY A 371 0.59 -8.08 -33.66
N GLU A 372 0.35 -8.07 -32.35
CA GLU A 372 -1.00 -8.14 -31.78
C GLU A 372 -1.57 -6.75 -31.51
N SER A 373 -2.79 -6.71 -30.97
CA SER A 373 -3.49 -5.47 -30.67
C SER A 373 -4.01 -5.46 -29.24
N ALA A 374 -4.06 -4.28 -28.64
CA ALA A 374 -4.65 -4.06 -27.32
C ALA A 374 -5.64 -2.90 -27.36
N ARG A 375 -6.65 -2.98 -26.49
CA ARG A 375 -7.61 -1.89 -26.29
C ARG A 375 -7.10 -0.97 -25.20
N GLY A 376 -7.30 0.31 -25.40
CA GLY A 376 -7.05 1.33 -24.39
C GLY A 376 -8.05 2.47 -24.48
N GLU A 377 -7.94 3.39 -23.53
CA GLU A 377 -8.78 4.58 -23.41
C GLU A 377 -7.90 5.78 -23.11
N ILE A 378 -8.24 6.92 -23.69
CA ILE A 378 -7.89 8.21 -23.11
C ILE A 378 -8.98 8.57 -22.12
N ARG A 379 -8.65 8.76 -20.85
CA ARG A 379 -9.56 9.22 -19.80
C ARG A 379 -9.24 10.66 -19.45
N VAL A 380 -10.26 11.49 -19.31
CA VAL A 380 -10.14 12.92 -19.02
C VAL A 380 -11.02 13.27 -17.83
N GLN A 381 -10.46 14.02 -16.89
CA GLN A 381 -11.15 14.72 -15.82
C GLN A 381 -11.28 16.20 -16.16
N ASN A 382 -12.52 16.70 -16.21
CA ASN A 382 -12.80 18.10 -16.45
C ASN A 382 -13.15 18.79 -15.12
N TYR A 383 -12.27 19.66 -14.63
CA TYR A 383 -12.51 20.48 -13.45
C TYR A 383 -13.33 21.75 -13.72
N ARG A 384 -13.47 22.16 -14.99
CA ARG A 384 -14.23 23.35 -15.39
C ARG A 384 -15.72 23.17 -15.12
N ALA A 385 -16.40 24.29 -14.92
CA ALA A 385 -17.87 24.36 -14.89
C ALA A 385 -18.52 24.37 -16.30
N VAL A 386 -17.73 24.23 -17.37
CA VAL A 386 -18.18 24.16 -18.76
C VAL A 386 -17.60 22.91 -19.44
N PRO A 387 -18.23 22.39 -20.51
CA PRO A 387 -17.67 21.25 -21.24
C PRO A 387 -16.31 21.58 -21.87
N MET A 388 -15.44 20.56 -21.99
CA MET A 388 -14.14 20.65 -22.67
C MET A 388 -14.13 19.78 -23.92
N LYS A 389 -13.76 20.34 -25.07
CA LYS A 389 -13.59 19.58 -26.31
C LYS A 389 -12.18 19.02 -26.38
N MET A 390 -12.08 17.70 -26.47
CA MET A 390 -10.82 16.98 -26.50
C MET A 390 -10.54 16.47 -27.93
N GLU A 391 -9.33 16.72 -28.43
CA GLU A 391 -8.79 16.01 -29.58
C GLU A 391 -7.44 15.39 -29.17
N VAL A 392 -7.33 14.07 -29.30
CA VAL A 392 -6.17 13.33 -28.76
C VAL A 392 -5.67 12.31 -29.76
N ALA A 393 -4.37 12.38 -30.09
CA ALA A 393 -3.70 11.44 -30.98
C ALA A 393 -2.56 10.74 -30.23
N LEU A 394 -2.42 9.42 -30.40
CA LEU A 394 -1.32 8.69 -29.79
C LEU A 394 -0.01 8.91 -30.56
N VAL A 395 1.06 9.12 -29.81
CA VAL A 395 2.44 9.22 -30.31
C VAL A 395 3.09 7.85 -30.13
N LEU A 396 3.31 7.19 -31.25
CA LEU A 396 3.67 5.78 -31.30
C LEU A 396 5.05 5.56 -31.96
N PRO A 397 5.75 4.47 -31.62
CA PRO A 397 6.95 4.04 -32.33
C PRO A 397 6.67 3.74 -33.82
N GLU A 398 7.73 3.72 -34.61
CA GLU A 398 7.65 3.31 -36.02
C GLU A 398 7.04 1.90 -36.17
N GLY A 399 6.15 1.75 -37.15
CA GLY A 399 5.45 0.50 -37.44
C GLY A 399 4.26 0.18 -36.52
N TRP A 400 3.98 1.03 -35.53
CA TRP A 400 2.81 0.91 -34.67
C TRP A 400 1.69 1.83 -35.16
N SER A 401 0.44 1.52 -34.81
CA SER A 401 -0.72 2.32 -35.21
C SER A 401 -1.80 2.31 -34.13
N ALA A 402 -2.63 3.36 -34.10
CA ALA A 402 -3.85 3.40 -33.29
C ALA A 402 -5.08 3.59 -34.19
N GLU A 403 -6.20 3.00 -33.76
CA GLU A 403 -7.50 3.15 -34.42
C GLU A 403 -8.56 3.58 -33.39
N PRO A 404 -9.19 4.77 -33.55
CA PRO A 404 -8.91 5.79 -34.56
C PRO A 404 -7.51 6.41 -34.38
N ASP A 405 -7.00 7.04 -35.44
CA ASP A 405 -5.77 7.84 -35.41
C ASP A 405 -5.92 9.13 -34.60
N LEU A 406 -7.14 9.67 -34.55
CA LEU A 406 -7.52 10.84 -33.78
C LEU A 406 -8.84 10.62 -33.03
N LEU A 407 -8.79 10.70 -31.70
CA LEU A 407 -9.97 10.69 -30.85
C LEU A 407 -10.55 12.11 -30.74
N ARG A 408 -11.88 12.22 -30.89
CA ARG A 408 -12.62 13.47 -30.62
C ARG A 408 -13.81 13.18 -29.73
N PHE A 409 -13.86 13.84 -28.58
CA PHE A 409 -14.94 13.69 -27.61
C PHE A 409 -15.05 14.93 -26.72
N GLU A 410 -16.14 15.02 -25.95
CA GLU A 410 -16.38 16.14 -25.03
C GLU A 410 -16.42 15.62 -23.59
N ALA A 411 -15.69 16.27 -22.70
CA ALA A 411 -15.76 16.03 -21.26
C ALA A 411 -16.81 16.95 -20.62
N PRO A 412 -17.84 16.42 -19.93
CA PRO A 412 -18.90 17.23 -19.34
C PRO A 412 -18.34 18.12 -18.22
N PRO A 413 -19.03 19.22 -17.86
CA PRO A 413 -18.66 20.06 -16.72
C PRO A 413 -18.48 19.24 -15.44
N ARG A 414 -17.38 19.48 -14.70
CA ARG A 414 -17.09 18.83 -13.41
C ARG A 414 -17.23 17.30 -13.46
N GLY A 415 -16.80 16.68 -14.55
CA GLY A 415 -17.02 15.26 -14.79
C GLY A 415 -15.95 14.59 -15.63
N HIS A 416 -16.13 13.29 -15.81
CA HIS A 416 -15.21 12.44 -16.55
C HIS A 416 -15.74 12.14 -17.96
N ALA A 417 -14.82 11.97 -18.91
CA ALA A 417 -15.11 11.36 -20.20
C ALA A 417 -13.96 10.46 -20.65
N SER A 418 -14.25 9.59 -21.61
CA SER A 418 -13.25 8.73 -22.22
C SER A 418 -13.45 8.55 -23.71
N GLY A 419 -12.34 8.30 -24.41
CA GLY A 419 -12.31 7.90 -25.82
C GLY A 419 -11.50 6.61 -25.98
N SER A 420 -12.10 5.56 -26.54
CA SER A 420 -11.45 4.25 -26.72
C SER A 420 -10.65 4.18 -28.01
N PHE A 421 -9.50 3.51 -27.97
CA PHE A 421 -8.67 3.19 -29.13
C PHE A 421 -8.24 1.72 -29.14
N VAL A 422 -7.81 1.25 -30.31
CA VAL A 422 -7.11 -0.03 -30.49
C VAL A 422 -5.67 0.27 -30.92
N LEU A 423 -4.72 -0.09 -30.06
CA LEU A 423 -3.29 -0.04 -30.36
C LEU A 423 -2.89 -1.32 -31.11
N ARG A 424 -2.11 -1.19 -32.18
CA ARG A 424 -1.51 -2.32 -32.91
C ARG A 424 0.01 -2.18 -32.88
N THR A 425 0.69 -3.22 -32.42
CA THR A 425 2.15 -3.24 -32.32
C THR A 425 2.78 -3.74 -33.63
N ALA A 426 4.00 -3.32 -33.93
CA ALA A 426 4.77 -3.88 -35.03
C ALA A 426 5.02 -5.38 -34.81
N ARG A 427 5.13 -6.15 -35.92
CA ARG A 427 5.46 -7.59 -35.87
C ARG A 427 6.87 -7.85 -35.36
N GLU A 428 7.80 -6.96 -35.69
CA GLU A 428 9.19 -7.06 -35.25
C GLU A 428 9.34 -6.34 -33.91
N ARG A 429 9.93 -7.05 -32.95
CA ARG A 429 10.26 -6.48 -31.65
C ARG A 429 11.52 -5.63 -31.78
N PRO A 430 11.52 -4.36 -31.32
CA PRO A 430 12.75 -3.58 -31.23
C PRO A 430 13.77 -4.32 -30.34
N TYR A 431 14.98 -4.53 -30.89
CA TYR A 431 16.01 -5.31 -30.21
C TYR A 431 16.33 -4.73 -28.83
N GLY A 432 16.28 -5.58 -27.79
CA GLY A 432 16.64 -5.19 -26.43
C GLY A 432 15.62 -4.34 -25.67
N GLN A 433 14.42 -4.09 -26.21
CA GLN A 433 13.38 -3.31 -25.53
C GLN A 433 12.21 -4.20 -25.08
N PRO A 434 12.14 -4.60 -23.79
CA PRO A 434 10.98 -5.30 -23.23
C PRO A 434 9.79 -4.39 -22.93
N ARG A 435 10.01 -3.08 -22.90
CA ARG A 435 9.02 -2.06 -22.55
C ARG A 435 9.24 -0.83 -23.41
N ILE A 436 8.16 -0.29 -23.98
CA ILE A 436 8.20 0.91 -24.82
C ILE A 436 7.21 1.93 -24.27
N ALA A 437 7.64 3.17 -24.09
CA ALA A 437 6.75 4.27 -23.72
C ALA A 437 5.99 4.78 -24.95
N ILE A 438 4.70 5.06 -24.77
CA ILE A 438 3.86 5.79 -25.71
C ILE A 438 3.33 7.05 -25.03
N ALA A 439 3.04 8.08 -25.80
CA ALA A 439 2.46 9.32 -25.29
C ALA A 439 1.19 9.69 -26.05
N ALA A 440 0.50 10.76 -25.65
CA ALA A 440 -0.61 11.32 -26.41
C ALA A 440 -0.45 12.82 -26.60
N ASP A 441 -0.50 13.27 -27.85
CA ASP A 441 -0.64 14.68 -28.19
C ASP A 441 -2.06 15.14 -27.86
N VAL A 442 -2.20 16.10 -26.95
CA VAL A 442 -3.51 16.56 -26.45
C VAL A 442 -3.81 17.97 -26.93
N MET A 443 -4.99 18.13 -27.54
CA MET A 443 -5.65 19.39 -27.79
C MET A 443 -6.89 19.52 -26.88
N CYS A 444 -7.06 20.69 -26.27
CA CYS A 444 -8.28 21.02 -25.52
C CYS A 444 -8.81 22.38 -25.98
N ASP A 445 -10.08 22.44 -26.39
CA ASP A 445 -10.76 23.66 -26.85
C ASP A 445 -9.96 24.42 -27.92
N GLY A 446 -9.34 23.68 -28.85
CA GLY A 446 -8.52 24.22 -29.94
C GLY A 446 -7.11 24.65 -29.54
N ARG A 447 -6.69 24.45 -28.28
CA ARG A 447 -5.34 24.73 -27.80
C ARG A 447 -4.51 23.45 -27.68
N TYR A 448 -3.31 23.46 -28.25
CA TYR A 448 -2.34 22.37 -28.08
C TYR A 448 -1.70 22.43 -26.69
N LEU A 449 -1.78 21.32 -25.96
CA LEU A 449 -1.22 21.18 -24.61
C LEU A 449 0.09 20.38 -24.60
N GLY A 450 0.40 19.66 -25.67
CA GLY A 450 1.58 18.79 -25.75
C GLY A 450 1.31 17.35 -25.33
N GLN A 451 2.40 16.62 -25.13
CA GLN A 451 2.40 15.22 -24.66
C GLN A 451 2.29 15.16 -23.15
N ILE A 452 1.14 15.55 -22.63
CA ILE A 452 0.91 15.68 -21.18
C ILE A 452 0.52 14.36 -20.49
N THR A 453 0.52 13.26 -21.24
CA THR A 453 0.23 11.93 -20.70
C THR A 453 0.98 10.84 -21.47
N GLU A 454 1.31 9.78 -20.75
CA GLU A 454 2.08 8.64 -21.20
C GLU A 454 1.51 7.30 -20.70
N ALA A 455 1.92 6.22 -21.37
CA ALA A 455 1.72 4.83 -20.97
C ALA A 455 2.95 4.01 -21.35
N VAL A 456 3.03 2.78 -20.83
CA VAL A 456 4.06 1.81 -21.22
C VAL A 456 3.42 0.56 -21.81
N VAL A 457 4.07 0.01 -22.82
CA VAL A 457 3.68 -1.22 -23.49
C VAL A 457 4.78 -2.25 -23.31
N ASP A 458 4.49 -3.26 -22.52
CA ASP A 458 5.32 -4.43 -22.29
C ASP A 458 5.17 -5.41 -23.45
N LEU A 459 6.30 -5.74 -24.06
CA LEU A 459 6.42 -6.71 -25.14
C LEU A 459 6.99 -8.02 -24.57
N PRO A 460 6.12 -8.96 -24.11
CA PRO A 460 6.59 -10.24 -23.62
C PRO A 460 7.35 -10.99 -24.70
N ALA A 461 8.34 -11.77 -24.27
CA ALA A 461 9.20 -12.58 -25.13
C ALA A 461 8.43 -13.72 -25.82
#